data_AF-A0A317HM54-F1
#
_entry.id   AF-A0A317HM54-F1
#
_cell.length_a   1.000
_cell.length_b   1.000
_cell.length_c   1.000
_cell.angle_alpha   90.00
_cell.angle_beta   90.00
_cell.angle_gamma   90.00
#
_symmetry.space_group_name_H-M   'P 1'
#
loop_
_entity.id
_entity.type
_entity.pdbx_description
1 polymer ?
#
loop_
_entity_poly.entity_id
_entity_poly.type
_entity_poly.pdbx_seq_one_letter_code
_entity_poly.pdbx_strand_id
1 'polypeptide(L)'
;MTKAGSRCGPGGETMNFERHVFISYAHDDNRPIPPEQLGWISRFHAALEAMLTMRLGRKAQIWRDEKLSGNDLFAEEILSQFAKTAILLSVVTPRYVESEWCLREFSEFCKAAEQSGGVALENKARVIKVIKTPVRTDGALPFFAREMLGYEFYTVVDQAPLELDPAYGLDFGQKYNVKLAKLAWDVAQLLERLKASATARPQASESSASSRMPVYLAECSSDRREEREALESELRLHGYQLLPDHQLPMDEDAYVGEVTRLLAQCKLSIHLVGSRYGVVPDGPSQKSVVVLQNELGARASRESGLRRLIWLPDGTIASHPAQEQFIRSLNVEKDAQLGADLITADLETFKGAVHACLSNIEKPATTRSLRTSEKTVYLICDERDREETIRLRRYLKAQGIKVTIPMFDGDAGTVRQANKESLSECEAVVVFYGAGGEAWRRSVESDVKKARGYRGDKPPLVCFTYLSSPATADKKDLIDLEETNVIDALSTFSEAAVKPLVDALG
;
A
#
# COMPACT_ATOMS: atom_id res chain seq x y z
N MET A 1 -58.60 -33.17 5.73
CA MET A 1 -57.44 -33.20 6.65
C MET A 1 -56.32 -33.99 5.98
N THR A 2 -55.37 -33.30 5.36
CA THR A 2 -54.08 -33.89 4.93
C THR A 2 -53.14 -32.74 4.58
N LYS A 3 -52.30 -32.34 5.54
CA LYS A 3 -51.18 -31.41 5.30
C LYS A 3 -49.98 -32.23 4.84
N ALA A 4 -49.46 -31.89 3.67
CA ALA A 4 -48.18 -32.39 3.18
C ALA A 4 -47.04 -31.86 4.07
N GLY A 5 -46.23 -32.78 4.60
CA GLY A 5 -45.01 -32.46 5.35
C GLY A 5 -43.88 -32.12 4.39
N SER A 6 -43.39 -30.88 4.49
CA SER A 6 -42.15 -30.44 3.84
C SER A 6 -40.95 -31.10 4.55
N ARG A 7 -40.12 -31.81 3.79
CA ARG A 7 -38.84 -32.35 4.25
C ARG A 7 -37.83 -31.20 4.35
N CYS A 8 -37.42 -30.84 5.56
CA CYS A 8 -36.20 -30.08 5.79
C CYS A 8 -34.99 -30.93 5.38
N GLY A 9 -34.16 -30.41 4.47
CA GLY A 9 -32.82 -30.94 4.19
C GLY A 9 -31.87 -30.71 5.37
N PRO A 10 -30.69 -31.36 5.37
CA PRO A 10 -29.76 -31.34 6.49
C PRO A 10 -29.25 -29.91 6.71
N GLY A 11 -29.38 -29.43 7.95
CA GLY A 11 -28.87 -28.13 8.37
C GLY A 11 -27.35 -28.07 8.22
N GLY A 12 -26.84 -26.92 7.78
CA GLY A 12 -25.41 -26.66 7.72
C GLY A 12 -24.78 -26.82 9.10
N GLU A 13 -23.83 -27.76 9.20
CA GLU A 13 -22.98 -27.91 10.36
C GLU A 13 -22.19 -26.60 10.56
N THR A 14 -22.31 -26.01 11.75
CA THR A 14 -21.52 -24.87 12.18
C THR A 14 -20.04 -25.28 12.20
N MET A 15 -19.21 -24.62 11.38
CA MET A 15 -17.77 -24.89 11.29
C MET A 15 -17.07 -24.63 12.62
N ASN A 16 -16.77 -25.67 13.38
CA ASN A 16 -16.02 -25.55 14.63
C ASN A 16 -14.73 -26.37 14.50
N PHE A 17 -13.61 -25.70 14.22
CA PHE A 17 -12.30 -26.34 14.12
C PHE A 17 -11.76 -26.66 15.52
N GLU A 18 -11.57 -27.94 15.82
CA GLU A 18 -10.95 -28.40 17.08
C GLU A 18 -9.45 -28.08 17.13
N ARG A 19 -8.80 -28.02 15.96
CA ARG A 19 -7.38 -27.72 15.80
C ARG A 19 -7.19 -26.43 15.02
N HIS A 20 -6.30 -25.56 15.50
CA HIS A 20 -6.03 -24.29 14.83
C HIS A 20 -5.05 -24.48 13.65
N VAL A 21 -3.94 -25.18 13.87
CA VAL A 21 -2.88 -25.32 12.86
C VAL A 21 -2.34 -26.75 12.85
N PHE A 22 -2.20 -27.32 11.65
CA PHE A 22 -1.37 -28.50 11.41
C PHE A 22 -0.06 -28.07 10.74
N ILE A 23 1.08 -28.48 11.30
CA ILE A 23 2.40 -28.23 10.70
C ILE A 23 2.82 -29.48 9.91
N SER A 24 2.84 -29.38 8.58
CA SER A 24 3.36 -30.41 7.67
C SER A 24 4.82 -30.10 7.33
N TYR A 25 5.68 -31.10 7.42
CA TYR A 25 7.13 -30.97 7.23
C TYR A 25 7.77 -32.33 6.91
N ALA A 26 8.94 -32.34 6.27
CA ALA A 26 9.70 -33.58 6.12
C ALA A 26 10.42 -33.91 7.44
N HIS A 27 10.21 -35.12 7.99
CA HIS A 27 10.72 -35.50 9.32
C HIS A 27 12.22 -35.30 9.51
N ASP A 28 13.01 -35.56 8.46
CA ASP A 28 14.46 -35.37 8.50
C ASP A 28 14.89 -33.92 8.72
N ASP A 29 14.03 -32.95 8.39
CA ASP A 29 14.30 -31.51 8.62
C ASP A 29 14.15 -31.10 10.09
N ASN A 30 13.64 -32.01 10.94
CA ASN A 30 13.58 -31.85 12.39
C ASN A 30 14.69 -32.61 13.13
N ARG A 31 15.69 -33.15 12.42
CA ARG A 31 16.87 -33.71 13.09
C ARG A 31 17.68 -32.57 13.72
N PRO A 32 18.02 -32.65 15.02
CA PRO A 32 18.88 -31.65 15.63
C PRO A 32 20.32 -31.79 15.11
N ILE A 33 21.01 -30.67 14.93
CA ILE A 33 22.42 -30.68 14.52
C ILE A 33 23.29 -31.11 15.72
N PRO A 34 23.26 -30.43 16.88
CA PRO A 34 23.76 -31.01 18.12
C PRO A 34 22.71 -31.94 18.76
N PRO A 35 23.03 -33.19 19.12
CA PRO A 35 22.07 -34.15 19.69
C PRO A 35 21.35 -33.67 20.95
N GLU A 36 21.96 -32.79 21.73
CA GLU A 36 21.42 -32.20 22.96
C GLU A 36 20.38 -31.09 22.73
N GLN A 37 20.19 -30.65 21.49
CA GLN A 37 19.23 -29.60 21.13
C GLN A 37 17.96 -30.19 20.52
N LEU A 38 16.90 -29.38 20.52
CA LEU A 38 15.71 -29.68 19.74
C LEU A 38 15.98 -29.57 18.23
N GLY A 39 15.18 -30.23 17.41
CA GLY A 39 15.17 -29.96 15.97
C GLY A 39 14.54 -28.59 15.65
N TRP A 40 14.79 -28.10 14.44
CA TRP A 40 14.27 -26.81 13.98
C TRP A 40 12.73 -26.75 14.04
N ILE A 41 12.06 -27.81 13.58
CA ILE A 41 10.58 -27.88 13.58
C ILE A 41 10.04 -27.94 15.01
N SER A 42 10.72 -28.63 15.92
CA SER A 42 10.34 -28.68 17.34
C SER A 42 10.43 -27.30 17.99
N ARG A 43 11.52 -26.55 17.74
CA ARG A 43 11.65 -25.16 18.20
C ARG A 43 10.56 -24.26 17.60
N PHE A 44 10.34 -24.40 16.29
CA PHE A 44 9.34 -23.63 15.56
C PHE A 44 7.92 -23.86 16.07
N HIS A 45 7.54 -25.12 16.29
CA HIS A 45 6.25 -25.47 16.89
C HIS A 45 6.09 -24.80 18.27
N ALA A 46 7.04 -25.01 19.19
CA ALA A 46 6.93 -24.46 20.55
C ALA A 46 6.83 -22.93 20.55
N ALA A 47 7.65 -22.26 19.75
CA ALA A 47 7.65 -20.81 19.67
C ALA A 47 6.37 -20.26 19.00
N LEU A 48 5.88 -20.91 17.93
CA LEU A 48 4.62 -20.54 17.28
C LEU A 48 3.43 -20.74 18.23
N GLU A 49 3.38 -21.86 18.96
CA GLU A 49 2.32 -22.15 19.94
C GLU A 49 2.28 -21.07 21.03
N ALA A 50 3.45 -20.68 21.56
CA ALA A 50 3.55 -19.64 22.58
C ALA A 50 3.05 -18.28 22.05
N MET A 51 3.57 -17.82 20.91
CA MET A 51 3.18 -16.53 20.32
C MET A 51 1.71 -16.51 19.91
N LEU A 52 1.21 -17.59 19.31
CA LEU A 52 -0.19 -17.69 18.90
C LEU A 52 -1.12 -17.75 20.11
N THR A 53 -0.74 -18.47 21.18
CA THR A 53 -1.49 -18.50 22.45
C THR A 53 -1.65 -17.11 23.04
N MET A 54 -0.56 -16.33 23.09
CA MET A 54 -0.60 -14.95 23.56
C MET A 54 -1.56 -14.08 22.74
N ARG A 55 -1.57 -14.25 21.42
CA ARG A 55 -2.43 -13.47 20.51
C ARG A 55 -3.90 -13.87 20.58
N LEU A 56 -4.19 -15.15 20.74
CA LEU A 56 -5.56 -15.66 20.84
C LEU A 56 -6.19 -15.45 22.22
N GLY A 57 -5.39 -15.11 23.25
CA GLY A 57 -5.85 -15.04 24.63
C GLY A 57 -6.25 -16.39 25.25
N ARG A 58 -5.97 -17.50 24.55
CA ARG A 58 -6.28 -18.88 24.94
C ARG A 58 -5.27 -19.83 24.32
N LYS A 59 -5.11 -21.03 24.88
CA LYS A 59 -4.15 -22.02 24.39
C LYS A 59 -4.37 -22.32 22.90
N ALA A 60 -3.35 -22.10 22.09
CA ALA A 60 -3.36 -22.47 20.69
C ALA A 60 -3.31 -24.00 20.54
N GLN A 61 -4.16 -24.56 19.69
CA GLN A 61 -4.16 -25.98 19.34
C GLN A 61 -3.36 -26.18 18.06
N ILE A 62 -2.04 -26.31 18.22
CA ILE A 62 -1.13 -26.64 17.12
C ILE A 62 -0.77 -28.12 17.26
N TRP A 63 -0.72 -28.81 16.12
CA TRP A 63 -0.26 -30.18 16.07
C TRP A 63 0.59 -30.41 14.83
N ARG A 64 1.36 -31.48 14.85
CA ARG A 64 2.24 -31.91 13.78
C ARG A 64 2.40 -33.42 13.90
N ASP A 65 2.84 -34.06 12.84
CA ASP A 65 3.24 -35.45 12.96
C ASP A 65 4.62 -35.56 13.62
N GLU A 66 4.80 -36.48 14.57
CA GLU A 66 6.09 -36.76 15.20
C GLU A 66 6.70 -38.10 14.77
N LYS A 67 5.95 -38.97 14.09
CA LYS A 67 6.35 -40.32 13.69
C LYS A 67 5.55 -40.82 12.48
N LEU A 68 6.06 -40.58 11.27
CA LEU A 68 5.72 -41.42 10.12
C LEU A 68 6.97 -42.10 9.61
N SER A 69 7.00 -43.42 9.76
CA SER A 69 7.76 -44.28 8.88
C SER A 69 6.88 -44.63 7.68
N GLY A 70 7.48 -44.84 6.50
CA GLY A 70 6.77 -44.96 5.21
C GLY A 70 5.81 -46.15 5.04
N ASN A 71 5.31 -46.75 6.13
CA ASN A 71 4.39 -47.88 6.12
C ASN A 71 3.30 -47.80 7.22
N ASP A 72 3.07 -46.64 7.84
CA ASP A 72 2.20 -46.53 9.01
C ASP A 72 0.71 -46.25 8.66
N LEU A 73 -0.19 -46.97 9.36
CA LEU A 73 -1.65 -46.80 9.39
C LEU A 73 -2.11 -45.40 9.86
N PHE A 74 -1.19 -44.55 10.33
CA PHE A 74 -1.42 -43.19 10.81
C PHE A 74 -1.94 -42.22 9.74
N ALA A 75 -1.84 -42.57 8.45
CA ALA A 75 -2.38 -41.77 7.35
C ALA A 75 -3.85 -41.41 7.56
N GLU A 76 -4.68 -42.41 7.85
CA GLU A 76 -6.13 -42.22 7.93
C GLU A 76 -6.53 -41.38 9.15
N GLU A 77 -5.77 -41.46 10.25
CA GLU A 77 -6.00 -40.66 11.45
C GLU A 77 -5.72 -39.17 11.17
N ILE A 78 -4.60 -38.84 10.52
CA ILE A 78 -4.25 -37.46 10.12
C ILE A 78 -5.31 -36.90 9.17
N LEU A 79 -5.73 -37.68 8.18
CA LEU A 79 -6.76 -37.31 7.22
C LEU A 79 -8.10 -37.02 7.90
N SER A 80 -8.47 -37.81 8.92
CA SER A 80 -9.68 -37.58 9.70
C SER A 80 -9.63 -36.27 10.52
N GLN A 81 -8.42 -35.84 10.91
CA GLN A 81 -8.21 -34.59 11.66
C GLN A 81 -8.22 -33.34 10.74
N PHE A 82 -8.02 -33.49 9.43
CA PHE A 82 -8.04 -32.35 8.50
C PHE A 82 -9.38 -31.65 8.43
N ALA A 83 -10.49 -32.39 8.48
CA ALA A 83 -11.84 -31.81 8.55
C ALA A 83 -12.04 -30.91 9.78
N LYS A 84 -11.26 -31.15 10.84
CA LYS A 84 -11.30 -30.43 12.12
C LYS A 84 -10.17 -29.42 12.28
N THR A 85 -9.33 -29.25 11.26
CA THR A 85 -8.15 -28.37 11.28
C THR A 85 -8.42 -27.11 10.46
N ALA A 86 -8.20 -25.95 11.08
CA ALA A 86 -8.47 -24.67 10.44
C ALA A 86 -7.43 -24.33 9.36
N ILE A 87 -6.14 -24.52 9.64
CA ILE A 87 -5.03 -24.05 8.78
C ILE A 87 -3.98 -25.15 8.62
N LEU A 88 -3.50 -25.35 7.40
CA LEU A 88 -2.30 -26.11 7.07
C LEU A 88 -1.11 -25.16 6.97
N LEU A 89 -0.03 -25.46 7.68
CA LEU A 89 1.24 -24.76 7.60
C LEU A 89 2.30 -25.73 7.09
N SER A 90 2.75 -25.52 5.85
CA SER A 90 3.76 -26.34 5.18
C SER A 90 5.14 -25.74 5.36
N VAL A 91 6.05 -26.44 6.03
CA VAL A 91 7.46 -26.06 6.11
C VAL A 91 8.18 -26.60 4.88
N VAL A 92 8.44 -25.71 3.93
CA VAL A 92 8.97 -26.02 2.61
C VAL A 92 10.50 -26.04 2.63
N THR A 93 11.05 -27.16 2.17
CA THR A 93 12.48 -27.49 2.02
C THR A 93 12.65 -28.38 0.77
N PRO A 94 13.90 -28.67 0.33
CA PRO A 94 14.12 -29.63 -0.76
C PRO A 94 13.47 -30.98 -0.49
N ARG A 95 13.59 -31.49 0.74
CA ARG A 95 13.00 -32.77 1.14
C ARG A 95 11.47 -32.73 1.16
N TYR A 96 10.87 -31.59 1.52
CA TYR A 96 9.41 -31.44 1.52
C TYR A 96 8.82 -31.63 0.12
N VAL A 97 9.42 -30.99 -0.90
CA VAL A 97 8.91 -31.05 -2.27
C VAL A 97 9.17 -32.40 -2.95
N GLU A 98 10.15 -33.17 -2.46
CA GLU A 98 10.42 -34.54 -2.90
C GLU A 98 9.62 -35.60 -2.13
N SER A 99 8.98 -35.23 -1.02
CA SER A 99 8.24 -36.16 -0.17
C SER A 99 6.82 -36.38 -0.69
N GLU A 100 6.56 -37.55 -1.31
CA GLU A 100 5.21 -37.95 -1.74
C GLU A 100 4.18 -37.85 -0.61
N TRP A 101 4.61 -38.12 0.63
CA TRP A 101 3.77 -38.01 1.80
C TRP A 101 3.35 -36.57 2.10
N CYS A 102 4.30 -35.64 2.15
CA CYS A 102 4.01 -34.22 2.41
C CYS A 102 3.08 -33.64 1.32
N LEU A 103 3.30 -34.04 0.06
CA LEU A 103 2.45 -33.65 -1.06
C LEU A 103 1.04 -34.25 -0.98
N ARG A 104 0.93 -35.50 -0.50
CA ARG A 104 -0.36 -36.15 -0.25
C ARG A 104 -1.13 -35.45 0.86
N GLU A 105 -0.51 -35.20 2.01
CA GLU A 105 -1.12 -34.43 3.12
C GLU A 105 -1.62 -33.08 2.65
N PHE A 106 -0.80 -32.38 1.86
CA PHE A 106 -1.18 -31.10 1.26
C PHE A 106 -2.45 -31.23 0.41
N SER A 107 -2.48 -32.17 -0.52
CA SER A 107 -3.63 -32.39 -1.41
C SER A 107 -4.90 -32.76 -0.64
N GLU A 108 -4.77 -33.65 0.34
CA GLU A 108 -5.90 -34.13 1.12
C GLU A 108 -6.45 -33.05 2.08
N PHE A 109 -5.58 -32.23 2.67
CA PHE A 109 -6.04 -31.06 3.42
C PHE A 109 -6.85 -30.13 2.52
N CYS A 110 -6.42 -29.88 1.29
CA CYS A 110 -7.16 -29.02 0.37
C CYS A 110 -8.55 -29.59 0.07
N LYS A 111 -8.65 -30.90 -0.20
CA LYS A 111 -9.95 -31.57 -0.38
C LYS A 111 -10.85 -31.45 0.85
N ALA A 112 -10.30 -31.65 2.04
CA ALA A 112 -11.05 -31.49 3.29
C ALA A 112 -11.45 -30.03 3.56
N ALA A 113 -10.59 -29.08 3.19
CA ALA A 113 -10.83 -27.65 3.35
C ALA A 113 -11.97 -27.17 2.43
N GLU A 114 -12.08 -27.68 1.19
CA GLU A 114 -13.22 -27.41 0.30
C GLU A 114 -14.56 -27.77 0.96
N GLN A 115 -14.60 -28.88 1.69
CA GLN A 115 -15.80 -29.35 2.39
C GLN A 115 -16.04 -28.64 3.73
N SER A 116 -15.00 -28.02 4.30
CA SER A 116 -15.00 -27.36 5.62
C SER A 116 -14.76 -25.85 5.52
N GLY A 117 -15.34 -25.16 4.53
CA GLY A 117 -15.34 -23.70 4.46
C GLY A 117 -14.43 -23.10 3.38
N GLY A 118 -14.02 -23.90 2.40
CA GLY A 118 -13.18 -23.50 1.27
C GLY A 118 -11.68 -23.56 1.58
N VAL A 119 -10.84 -23.77 0.56
CA VAL A 119 -9.35 -23.70 0.66
C VAL A 119 -8.87 -22.26 0.80
N ALA A 120 -9.65 -21.32 0.26
CA ALA A 120 -9.45 -19.89 0.39
C ALA A 120 -10.69 -19.25 1.01
N LEU A 121 -10.47 -18.34 1.95
CA LEU A 121 -11.49 -17.44 2.47
C LEU A 121 -11.19 -16.05 1.93
N GLU A 122 -12.07 -15.53 1.08
CA GLU A 122 -11.84 -14.31 0.30
C GLU A 122 -10.53 -14.41 -0.51
N ASN A 123 -9.49 -13.65 -0.12
CA ASN A 123 -8.16 -13.62 -0.76
C ASN A 123 -7.06 -14.22 0.12
N LYS A 124 -7.41 -15.05 1.11
CA LYS A 124 -6.43 -15.70 2.01
C LYS A 124 -6.62 -17.22 2.01
N ALA A 125 -5.56 -17.93 1.64
CA ALA A 125 -5.54 -19.38 1.70
C ALA A 125 -5.47 -19.87 3.16
N ARG A 126 -6.14 -20.99 3.43
CA ARG A 126 -5.97 -21.79 4.66
C ARG A 126 -4.72 -22.65 4.63
N VAL A 127 -3.92 -22.49 3.61
CA VAL A 127 -2.58 -23.06 3.47
C VAL A 127 -1.59 -21.92 3.64
N ILE A 128 -0.56 -22.11 4.45
CA ILE A 128 0.54 -21.16 4.66
C ILE A 128 1.86 -21.86 4.36
N LYS A 129 2.72 -21.23 3.55
CA LYS A 129 4.08 -21.72 3.28
C LYS A 129 5.08 -21.05 4.21
N VAL A 130 5.89 -21.85 4.91
CA VAL A 130 7.09 -21.41 5.64
C VAL A 130 8.29 -21.96 4.90
N ILE A 131 9.03 -21.10 4.19
CA ILE A 131 10.16 -21.50 3.36
C ILE A 131 11.41 -21.53 4.26
N LYS A 132 11.79 -22.71 4.75
CA LYS A 132 12.98 -22.87 5.60
C LYS A 132 14.26 -22.86 4.76
N THR A 133 14.22 -23.43 3.57
CA THR A 133 15.31 -23.42 2.59
C THR A 133 14.72 -23.11 1.22
N PRO A 134 15.28 -22.18 0.44
CA PRO A 134 14.74 -21.84 -0.86
C PRO A 134 14.79 -23.04 -1.79
N VAL A 135 13.67 -23.29 -2.46
CA VAL A 135 13.52 -24.39 -3.42
C VAL A 135 12.74 -23.92 -4.63
N ARG A 136 13.07 -24.51 -5.77
CA ARG A 136 12.18 -24.46 -6.92
C ARG A 136 10.99 -25.38 -6.62
N THR A 137 9.79 -24.84 -6.67
CA THR A 137 8.54 -25.61 -6.41
C THR A 137 7.88 -26.08 -7.71
N ASP A 138 8.56 -25.88 -8.84
CA ASP A 138 8.10 -26.19 -10.20
C ASP A 138 7.68 -27.67 -10.29
N GLY A 139 6.39 -27.94 -10.44
CA GLY A 139 5.84 -29.28 -10.68
C GLY A 139 5.47 -30.11 -9.45
N ALA A 140 5.97 -29.80 -8.25
CA ALA A 140 5.70 -30.59 -7.03
C ALA A 140 4.41 -30.18 -6.30
N LEU A 141 4.15 -28.88 -6.19
CA LEU A 141 2.97 -28.35 -5.50
C LEU A 141 1.84 -27.98 -6.49
N PRO A 142 0.56 -28.07 -6.08
CA PRO A 142 -0.57 -27.58 -6.88
C PRO A 142 -0.39 -26.12 -7.30
N PHE A 143 -0.94 -25.74 -8.45
CA PHE A 143 -0.72 -24.41 -9.06
C PHE A 143 -0.96 -23.26 -8.07
N PHE A 144 -2.11 -23.23 -7.39
CA PHE A 144 -2.42 -22.17 -6.41
C PHE A 144 -1.40 -22.06 -5.26
N ALA A 145 -0.78 -23.19 -4.88
CA ALA A 145 0.20 -23.26 -3.81
C ALA A 145 1.59 -22.82 -4.27
N ARG A 146 1.91 -23.01 -5.55
CA ARG A 146 3.13 -22.46 -6.17
C ARG A 146 3.07 -20.93 -6.20
N GLU A 147 1.96 -20.39 -6.66
CA GLU A 147 1.72 -18.96 -6.80
C GLU A 147 1.67 -18.20 -5.46
N MET A 148 1.26 -18.84 -4.38
CA MET A 148 1.12 -18.20 -3.07
C MET A 148 2.46 -17.70 -2.50
N LEU A 149 2.50 -16.48 -1.93
CA LEU A 149 3.67 -16.00 -1.19
C LEU A 149 3.89 -16.81 0.10
N GLY A 150 5.16 -17.03 0.48
CA GLY A 150 5.55 -17.76 1.68
C GLY A 150 6.33 -16.90 2.67
N TYR A 151 6.40 -17.35 3.92
CA TYR A 151 7.25 -16.74 4.94
C TYR A 151 8.66 -17.30 4.80
N GLU A 152 9.59 -16.49 4.29
CA GLU A 152 11.00 -16.87 4.13
C GLU A 152 11.71 -16.94 5.50
N PHE A 153 11.94 -18.13 6.01
CA PHE A 153 12.73 -18.39 7.22
C PHE A 153 14.19 -18.71 6.89
N TYR A 154 14.75 -17.95 5.96
CA TYR A 154 16.17 -17.96 5.62
C TYR A 154 16.65 -16.55 5.29
N THR A 155 17.96 -16.38 5.25
CA THR A 155 18.65 -15.19 4.76
C THR A 155 19.72 -15.64 3.77
N VAL A 156 20.34 -14.72 3.03
CA VAL A 156 21.49 -15.03 2.17
C VAL A 156 22.74 -14.50 2.85
N VAL A 157 23.69 -15.38 3.13
CA VAL A 157 25.02 -15.06 3.66
C VAL A 157 26.05 -15.55 2.65
N ASP A 158 26.93 -14.66 2.19
CA ASP A 158 27.96 -14.99 1.20
C ASP A 158 27.44 -15.72 -0.06
N GLN A 159 26.31 -15.23 -0.61
CA GLN A 159 25.60 -15.84 -1.76
C GLN A 159 24.99 -17.23 -1.52
N ALA A 160 25.09 -17.77 -0.31
CA ALA A 160 24.46 -19.02 0.08
C ALA A 160 23.20 -18.76 0.92
N PRO A 161 22.08 -19.43 0.65
CA PRO A 161 20.93 -19.37 1.53
C PRO A 161 21.22 -20.10 2.84
N LEU A 162 20.97 -19.41 3.96
CA LEU A 162 21.13 -19.93 5.31
C LEU A 162 19.81 -19.75 6.06
N GLU A 163 19.29 -20.85 6.58
CA GLU A 163 18.08 -20.86 7.40
C GLU A 163 18.22 -19.98 8.66
N LEU A 164 17.12 -19.32 9.03
CA LEU A 164 17.04 -18.60 10.28
C LEU A 164 16.85 -19.62 11.41
N ASP A 165 17.84 -19.73 12.27
CA ASP A 165 17.78 -20.55 13.47
C ASP A 165 18.23 -19.74 14.69
N PRO A 166 17.43 -19.66 15.77
CA PRO A 166 17.85 -19.05 17.02
C PRO A 166 19.13 -19.67 17.62
N ALA A 167 19.47 -20.90 17.25
CA ALA A 167 20.71 -21.55 17.64
C ALA A 167 21.97 -20.93 17.01
N TYR A 168 21.84 -20.15 15.92
CA TYR A 168 22.98 -19.53 15.22
C TYR A 168 23.41 -18.19 15.81
N GLY A 169 22.81 -17.76 16.93
CA GLY A 169 23.20 -16.57 17.68
C GLY A 169 22.13 -15.49 17.74
N LEU A 170 22.45 -14.38 18.41
CA LEU A 170 21.47 -13.33 18.75
C LEU A 170 20.82 -12.67 17.53
N ASP A 171 21.59 -12.35 16.49
CA ASP A 171 21.07 -11.70 15.27
C ASP A 171 20.08 -12.62 14.53
N PHE A 172 20.47 -13.88 14.28
CA PHE A 172 19.59 -14.88 13.67
C PHE A 172 18.34 -15.15 14.52
N GLY A 173 18.50 -15.23 15.84
CA GLY A 173 17.38 -15.37 16.77
C GLY A 173 16.42 -14.20 16.74
N GLN A 174 16.90 -12.96 16.66
CA GLN A 174 16.05 -11.77 16.52
C GLN A 174 15.28 -11.79 15.21
N LYS A 175 15.95 -12.01 14.08
CA LYS A 175 15.31 -12.10 12.75
C LYS A 175 14.26 -13.22 12.71
N TYR A 176 14.59 -14.38 13.26
CA TYR A 176 13.67 -15.50 13.42
C TYR A 176 12.43 -15.11 14.21
N ASN A 177 12.60 -14.49 15.38
CA ASN A 177 11.51 -14.10 16.27
C ASN A 177 10.59 -13.04 15.63
N VAL A 178 11.15 -12.08 14.90
CA VAL A 178 10.35 -11.08 14.16
C VAL A 178 9.48 -11.75 13.11
N LYS A 179 10.04 -12.64 12.28
CA LYS A 179 9.28 -13.38 11.27
C LYS A 179 8.23 -14.30 11.89
N LEU A 180 8.56 -14.97 12.99
CA LEU A 180 7.62 -15.82 13.71
C LEU A 180 6.48 -15.02 14.34
N ALA A 181 6.78 -13.85 14.91
CA ALA A 181 5.77 -12.96 15.48
C ALA A 181 4.78 -12.48 14.42
N LYS A 182 5.26 -12.18 13.20
CA LYS A 182 4.43 -11.83 12.05
C LYS A 182 3.58 -13.00 11.58
N LEU A 183 4.16 -14.19 11.41
CA LEU A 183 3.43 -15.40 11.07
C LEU A 183 2.32 -15.72 12.08
N ALA A 184 2.62 -15.65 13.38
CA ALA A 184 1.63 -15.86 14.44
C ALA A 184 0.50 -14.83 14.38
N TRP A 185 0.78 -13.59 14.00
CA TRP A 185 -0.25 -12.56 13.81
C TRP A 185 -1.16 -12.88 12.63
N ASP A 186 -0.60 -13.23 11.47
CA ASP A 186 -1.38 -13.57 10.28
C ASP A 186 -2.24 -14.83 10.49
N VAL A 187 -1.70 -15.84 11.18
CA VAL A 187 -2.43 -17.05 11.58
C VAL A 187 -3.61 -16.68 12.50
N ALA A 188 -3.39 -15.83 13.51
CA ALA A 188 -4.46 -15.40 14.41
C ALA A 188 -5.59 -14.67 13.66
N GLN A 189 -5.23 -13.74 12.76
CA GLN A 189 -6.19 -13.02 11.93
C GLN A 189 -7.02 -13.96 11.05
N LEU A 190 -6.38 -14.98 10.46
CA LEU A 190 -7.08 -15.96 9.64
C LEU A 190 -8.04 -16.83 10.48
N LEU A 191 -7.63 -17.25 11.67
CA LEU A 191 -8.50 -17.99 12.60
C LEU A 191 -9.72 -17.18 13.03
N GLU A 192 -9.57 -15.89 13.32
CA GLU A 192 -10.70 -15.02 13.67
C GLU A 192 -11.67 -14.85 12.51
N ARG A 193 -11.17 -14.70 11.27
CA ARG A 193 -12.04 -14.64 10.07
C ARG A 193 -12.81 -15.93 9.84
N LEU A 194 -12.15 -17.08 10.01
CA LEU A 194 -12.79 -18.39 9.89
C LEU A 194 -13.90 -18.57 10.93
N LYS A 195 -13.69 -18.12 12.17
CA LYS A 195 -14.74 -18.12 13.21
C LYS A 195 -15.90 -17.19 12.84
N ALA A 196 -15.61 -15.97 12.39
CA ALA A 196 -16.65 -15.01 12.01
C ALA A 196 -17.54 -15.57 10.89
N SER A 197 -16.93 -16.18 9.86
CA SER A 197 -17.63 -16.87 8.77
C SER A 197 -18.47 -18.05 9.26
N ALA A 198 -17.95 -18.85 10.20
CA ALA A 198 -18.67 -19.99 10.80
C ALA A 198 -19.90 -19.59 11.62
N THR A 199 -19.84 -18.45 12.30
CA THR A 199 -20.92 -17.95 13.16
C THR A 199 -22.00 -17.17 12.41
N ALA A 200 -21.74 -16.78 11.15
CA ALA A 200 -22.72 -16.14 10.31
C ALA A 200 -23.73 -17.18 9.81
N ARG A 201 -24.97 -17.16 10.33
CA ARG A 201 -26.11 -17.84 9.68
C ARG A 201 -26.23 -17.31 8.24
N PRO A 202 -26.73 -18.12 7.28
CA PRO A 202 -27.05 -17.65 5.94
C PRO A 202 -28.29 -16.74 6.03
N GLN A 203 -28.11 -15.54 6.55
CA GLN A 203 -28.89 -14.42 6.10
C GLN A 203 -28.21 -13.94 4.84
N ALA A 204 -29.00 -13.76 3.79
CA ALA A 204 -28.66 -12.90 2.68
C ALA A 204 -28.44 -11.48 3.23
N SER A 205 -27.33 -11.28 3.92
CA SER A 205 -26.73 -9.99 4.09
C SER A 205 -25.85 -9.82 2.87
N GLU A 206 -26.39 -9.14 1.87
CA GLU A 206 -25.64 -8.14 1.14
C GLU A 206 -25.05 -7.15 2.17
N SER A 207 -24.06 -7.60 2.96
CA SER A 207 -23.07 -6.68 3.44
C SER A 207 -22.26 -6.37 2.21
N SER A 208 -22.48 -5.19 1.67
CA SER A 208 -21.52 -4.51 0.82
C SER A 208 -20.17 -4.56 1.56
N ALA A 209 -19.37 -5.60 1.34
CA ALA A 209 -17.94 -5.45 1.34
C ALA A 209 -17.73 -4.37 0.30
N SER A 210 -17.56 -3.12 0.75
CA SER A 210 -17.05 -2.10 -0.15
C SER A 210 -15.65 -2.60 -0.47
N SER A 211 -15.52 -3.38 -1.55
CA SER A 211 -14.26 -3.92 -2.00
C SER A 211 -13.41 -2.71 -2.35
N ARG A 212 -12.62 -2.24 -1.38
CA ARG A 212 -11.65 -1.18 -1.59
C ARG A 212 -10.82 -1.61 -2.79
N MET A 213 -10.68 -0.70 -3.75
CA MET A 213 -10.02 -1.05 -5.01
C MET A 213 -8.61 -1.58 -4.73
N PRO A 214 -8.15 -2.63 -5.45
CA PRO A 214 -6.81 -3.15 -5.27
C PRO A 214 -5.73 -2.09 -5.47
N VAL A 215 -4.65 -2.21 -4.70
CA VAL A 215 -3.46 -1.36 -4.79
C VAL A 215 -2.31 -2.21 -5.31
N TYR A 216 -1.60 -1.72 -6.33
CA TYR A 216 -0.39 -2.38 -6.79
C TYR A 216 0.78 -1.97 -5.91
N LEU A 217 1.44 -2.92 -5.25
CA LEU A 217 2.67 -2.74 -4.49
C LEU A 217 3.81 -3.46 -5.21
N ALA A 218 4.58 -2.68 -5.96
CA ALA A 218 5.62 -3.18 -6.85
C ALA A 218 6.67 -4.02 -6.12
N GLU A 219 7.24 -5.02 -6.81
CA GLU A 219 8.44 -5.70 -6.35
C GLU A 219 9.60 -4.70 -6.27
N CYS A 220 10.45 -4.85 -5.24
CA CYS A 220 11.56 -3.95 -4.97
C CYS A 220 12.89 -4.70 -4.93
N SER A 221 13.99 -3.96 -4.98
CA SER A 221 15.32 -4.51 -4.72
C SER A 221 15.45 -4.99 -3.26
N SER A 222 16.41 -5.88 -3.00
CA SER A 222 16.57 -6.54 -1.70
C SER A 222 16.80 -5.56 -0.54
N ASP A 223 17.41 -4.41 -0.81
CA ASP A 223 17.70 -3.35 0.17
C ASP A 223 16.47 -2.52 0.57
N ARG A 224 15.31 -2.69 -0.09
CA ARG A 224 14.03 -2.05 0.28
C ARG A 224 12.98 -3.06 0.77
N ARG A 225 13.36 -4.32 0.96
CA ARG A 225 12.43 -5.42 1.27
C ARG A 225 11.73 -5.23 2.61
N GLU A 226 12.48 -4.84 3.64
CA GLU A 226 11.93 -4.61 4.98
C GLU A 226 10.90 -3.47 4.97
N GLU A 227 11.20 -2.36 4.29
CA GLU A 227 10.27 -1.24 4.16
C GLU A 227 9.03 -1.59 3.34
N ARG A 228 9.19 -2.40 2.28
CA ARG A 228 8.07 -2.93 1.50
C ARG A 228 7.17 -3.84 2.34
N GLU A 229 7.74 -4.76 3.12
CA GLU A 229 6.99 -5.67 4.01
C GLU A 229 6.26 -4.91 5.12
N ALA A 230 6.87 -3.87 5.67
CA ALA A 230 6.26 -2.98 6.64
C ALA A 230 5.04 -2.27 6.04
N LEU A 231 5.19 -1.66 4.87
CA LEU A 231 4.10 -0.99 4.16
C LEU A 231 2.99 -1.99 3.74
N GLU A 232 3.37 -3.18 3.28
CA GLU A 232 2.43 -4.24 2.92
C GLU A 232 1.56 -4.62 4.13
N SER A 233 2.20 -4.85 5.29
CA SER A 233 1.52 -5.21 6.53
C SER A 233 0.55 -4.11 6.98
N GLU A 234 0.99 -2.86 6.89
CA GLU A 234 0.21 -1.69 7.26
C GLU A 234 -1.02 -1.52 6.35
N LEU A 235 -0.85 -1.59 5.03
CA LEU A 235 -1.97 -1.47 4.09
C LEU A 235 -2.97 -2.62 4.22
N ARG A 236 -2.50 -3.85 4.43
CA ARG A 236 -3.38 -4.99 4.70
C ARG A 236 -4.14 -4.85 6.02
N LEU A 237 -3.51 -4.29 7.06
CA LEU A 237 -4.17 -3.99 8.34
C LEU A 237 -5.32 -2.98 8.14
N HIS A 238 -5.14 -2.02 7.23
CA HIS A 238 -6.16 -1.03 6.86
C HIS A 238 -7.21 -1.54 5.86
N GLY A 239 -7.17 -2.83 5.49
CA GLY A 239 -8.20 -3.48 4.67
C GLY A 239 -8.00 -3.35 3.15
N TYR A 240 -6.84 -2.90 2.68
CA TYR A 240 -6.53 -2.86 1.24
C TYR A 240 -6.14 -4.25 0.72
N GLN A 241 -6.67 -4.60 -0.45
CA GLN A 241 -6.15 -5.71 -1.25
C GLN A 241 -4.90 -5.24 -2.00
N LEU A 242 -3.82 -6.01 -1.91
CA LEU A 242 -2.55 -5.70 -2.55
C LEU A 242 -2.24 -6.70 -3.67
N LEU A 243 -1.82 -6.17 -4.82
CA LEU A 243 -1.32 -6.91 -5.98
C LEU A 243 0.17 -6.57 -6.21
N PRO A 244 1.01 -7.47 -6.74
CA PRO A 244 0.70 -8.88 -6.96
C PRO A 244 0.44 -9.61 -5.64
N ASP A 245 -0.49 -10.54 -5.65
CA ASP A 245 -0.80 -11.45 -4.53
C ASP A 245 -0.14 -12.83 -4.69
N HIS A 246 0.63 -12.99 -5.77
CA HIS A 246 1.38 -14.17 -6.14
C HIS A 246 2.78 -13.80 -6.65
N GLN A 247 3.63 -14.81 -6.88
CA GLN A 247 4.95 -14.59 -7.45
C GLN A 247 4.86 -14.31 -8.96
N LEU A 248 5.54 -13.26 -9.42
CA LEU A 248 5.53 -12.91 -10.84
C LEU A 248 6.46 -13.82 -11.66
N PRO A 249 6.17 -14.05 -12.96
CA PRO A 249 7.03 -14.86 -13.84
C PRO A 249 8.45 -14.31 -13.94
N MET A 250 9.44 -15.18 -14.13
CA MET A 250 10.84 -14.75 -14.33
C MET A 250 11.25 -14.59 -15.80
N ASP A 251 10.33 -14.84 -16.74
CA ASP A 251 10.48 -14.53 -18.16
C ASP A 251 9.95 -13.12 -18.45
N GLU A 252 10.70 -12.30 -19.20
CA GLU A 252 10.37 -10.88 -19.39
C GLU A 252 9.02 -10.65 -20.08
N ASP A 253 8.69 -11.41 -21.12
CA ASP A 253 7.43 -11.23 -21.86
C ASP A 253 6.23 -11.63 -20.99
N ALA A 254 6.34 -12.76 -20.29
CA ALA A 254 5.31 -13.20 -19.34
C ALA A 254 5.17 -12.23 -18.15
N TYR A 255 6.29 -11.74 -17.61
CA TYR A 255 6.31 -10.75 -16.53
C TYR A 255 5.63 -9.45 -16.94
N VAL A 256 5.97 -8.92 -18.12
CA VAL A 256 5.36 -7.70 -18.67
C VAL A 256 3.86 -7.88 -18.86
N GLY A 257 3.42 -9.01 -19.41
CA GLY A 257 2.01 -9.34 -19.59
C GLY A 257 1.25 -9.37 -18.27
N GLU A 258 1.79 -10.05 -17.26
CA GLU A 258 1.14 -10.20 -15.96
C GLU A 258 1.10 -8.89 -15.16
N VAL A 259 2.21 -8.14 -15.11
CA VAL A 259 2.23 -6.82 -14.46
C VAL A 259 1.23 -5.87 -15.11
N THR A 260 1.13 -5.87 -16.44
CA THR A 260 0.14 -5.04 -17.16
C THR A 260 -1.29 -5.41 -16.76
N ARG A 261 -1.59 -6.71 -16.68
CA ARG A 261 -2.89 -7.23 -16.24
C ARG A 261 -3.24 -6.82 -14.81
N LEU A 262 -2.26 -6.85 -13.90
CA LEU A 262 -2.44 -6.46 -12.49
C LEU A 262 -2.63 -4.95 -12.34
N LEU A 263 -1.81 -4.15 -13.02
CA LEU A 263 -1.93 -2.69 -12.99
C LEU A 263 -3.31 -2.21 -13.47
N ALA A 264 -3.90 -2.89 -14.47
CA ALA A 264 -5.24 -2.57 -14.98
C ALA A 264 -6.37 -2.74 -13.94
N GLN A 265 -6.14 -3.49 -12.87
CA GLN A 265 -7.10 -3.71 -11.78
C GLN A 265 -6.98 -2.68 -10.66
N CYS A 266 -5.94 -1.85 -10.67
CA CYS A 266 -5.59 -0.94 -9.59
C CYS A 266 -5.91 0.52 -9.95
N LYS A 267 -6.05 1.36 -8.90
CA LYS A 267 -6.07 2.83 -9.05
C LYS A 267 -4.83 3.52 -8.53
N LEU A 268 -4.04 2.80 -7.74
CA LEU A 268 -2.77 3.24 -7.20
C LEU A 268 -1.71 2.17 -7.44
N SER A 269 -0.52 2.60 -7.88
CA SER A 269 0.69 1.81 -7.90
C SER A 269 1.77 2.44 -7.03
N ILE A 270 2.41 1.64 -6.18
CA ILE A 270 3.40 2.07 -5.20
C ILE A 270 4.72 1.39 -5.54
N HIS A 271 5.78 2.18 -5.72
CA HIS A 271 7.12 1.70 -6.07
C HIS A 271 8.14 2.16 -5.02
N LEU A 272 8.94 1.23 -4.51
CA LEU A 272 10.03 1.52 -3.57
C LEU A 272 11.36 1.32 -4.29
N VAL A 273 12.10 2.40 -4.48
CA VAL A 273 13.38 2.41 -5.22
C VAL A 273 14.52 2.55 -4.23
N GLY A 274 15.51 1.67 -4.36
CA GLY A 274 16.69 1.62 -3.50
C GLY A 274 18.00 1.86 -4.23
N SER A 275 19.09 1.55 -3.53
CA SER A 275 20.46 1.62 -4.02
C SER A 275 20.81 0.53 -5.04
N ARG A 276 20.13 -0.62 -5.00
CA ARG A 276 20.41 -1.78 -5.88
C ARG A 276 19.50 -1.80 -7.10
N TYR A 277 20.02 -2.33 -8.21
CA TYR A 277 19.28 -2.43 -9.47
C TYR A 277 18.07 -3.36 -9.41
N GLY A 278 18.16 -4.44 -8.63
CA GLY A 278 17.11 -5.45 -8.49
C GLY A 278 17.28 -6.64 -9.43
N VAL A 279 16.35 -7.58 -9.35
CA VAL A 279 16.32 -8.80 -10.16
C VAL A 279 16.03 -8.44 -11.62
N VAL A 280 16.68 -9.13 -12.57
CA VAL A 280 16.46 -8.99 -14.01
C VAL A 280 15.78 -10.27 -14.50
N PRO A 281 14.55 -10.23 -15.05
CA PRO A 281 13.94 -11.39 -15.67
C PRO A 281 14.67 -11.80 -16.94
N ASP A 282 14.55 -13.06 -17.32
CA ASP A 282 15.14 -13.62 -18.53
C ASP A 282 14.48 -12.98 -19.75
N GLY A 283 15.22 -12.12 -20.45
CA GLY A 283 14.70 -11.38 -21.60
C GLY A 283 15.72 -10.47 -22.26
N PRO A 284 15.40 -9.94 -23.44
CA PRO A 284 16.33 -9.17 -24.26
C PRO A 284 16.59 -7.76 -23.71
N SER A 285 15.71 -7.19 -22.88
CA SER A 285 15.87 -5.80 -22.43
C SER A 285 16.97 -5.63 -21.37
N GLN A 286 17.27 -6.69 -20.61
CA GLN A 286 18.17 -6.67 -19.46
C GLN A 286 17.79 -5.60 -18.41
N LYS A 287 16.51 -5.22 -18.37
CA LYS A 287 15.95 -4.28 -17.40
C LYS A 287 15.56 -5.00 -16.12
N SER A 288 15.80 -4.39 -14.97
CA SER A 288 15.33 -4.99 -13.72
C SER A 288 13.81 -4.91 -13.60
N VAL A 289 13.24 -5.76 -12.76
CA VAL A 289 11.83 -5.74 -12.37
C VAL A 289 11.39 -4.36 -11.87
N VAL A 290 12.29 -3.61 -11.20
CA VAL A 290 12.00 -2.25 -10.70
C VAL A 290 11.82 -1.26 -11.86
N VAL A 291 12.70 -1.32 -12.86
CA VAL A 291 12.63 -0.48 -14.06
C VAL A 291 11.40 -0.85 -14.90
N LEU A 292 11.17 -2.14 -15.16
CA LEU A 292 10.04 -2.63 -15.94
C LEU A 292 8.70 -2.20 -15.31
N GLN A 293 8.53 -2.40 -14.01
CA GLN A 293 7.30 -1.99 -13.32
C GLN A 293 7.09 -0.47 -13.37
N ASN A 294 8.16 0.33 -13.33
CA ASN A 294 8.07 1.78 -13.45
C ASN A 294 7.57 2.20 -14.85
N GLU A 295 8.14 1.60 -15.91
CA GLU A 295 7.73 1.85 -17.30
C GLU A 295 6.29 1.40 -17.57
N LEU A 296 5.90 0.21 -17.08
CA LEU A 296 4.54 -0.30 -17.22
C LEU A 296 3.53 0.54 -16.41
N GLY A 297 3.92 0.99 -15.22
CA GLY A 297 3.16 1.96 -14.45
C GLY A 297 2.93 3.24 -15.24
N ALA A 298 3.99 3.82 -15.84
CA ALA A 298 3.89 5.04 -16.65
C ALA A 298 2.92 4.87 -17.84
N ARG A 299 3.00 3.72 -18.52
CA ARG A 299 2.08 3.36 -19.59
C ARG A 299 0.63 3.28 -19.10
N ALA A 300 0.39 2.58 -17.99
CA ALA A 300 -0.93 2.48 -17.38
C ALA A 300 -1.48 3.84 -16.92
N SER A 301 -0.61 4.73 -16.42
CA SER A 301 -0.98 6.13 -16.10
C SER A 301 -1.46 6.88 -17.33
N ARG A 302 -0.77 6.73 -18.47
CA ARG A 302 -1.16 7.35 -19.74
C ARG A 302 -2.49 6.83 -20.27
N GLU A 303 -2.71 5.52 -20.19
CA GLU A 303 -3.85 4.84 -20.83
C GLU A 303 -5.12 4.87 -19.96
N SER A 304 -4.98 4.81 -18.64
CA SER A 304 -6.09 4.59 -17.71
C SER A 304 -6.14 5.55 -16.51
N GLY A 305 -5.19 6.49 -16.43
CA GLY A 305 -5.10 7.45 -15.33
C GLY A 305 -4.68 6.82 -14.00
N LEU A 306 -3.96 5.69 -14.03
CA LEU A 306 -3.37 5.06 -12.85
C LEU A 306 -2.52 6.09 -12.09
N ARG A 307 -2.77 6.28 -10.79
CA ARG A 307 -1.91 7.11 -9.93
C ARG A 307 -0.70 6.29 -9.49
N ARG A 308 0.46 6.93 -9.42
CA ARG A 308 1.70 6.28 -8.99
C ARG A 308 2.33 7.06 -7.84
N LEU A 309 2.88 6.35 -6.87
CA LEU A 309 3.75 6.88 -5.84
C LEU A 309 5.09 6.17 -5.95
N ILE A 310 6.16 6.94 -6.07
CA ILE A 310 7.52 6.41 -6.15
C ILE A 310 8.30 6.94 -4.96
N TRP A 311 8.76 6.04 -4.09
CA TRP A 311 9.65 6.40 -3.01
C TRP A 311 11.10 6.21 -3.44
N LEU A 312 11.89 7.26 -3.26
CA LEU A 312 13.34 7.23 -3.41
C LEU A 312 13.95 7.95 -2.21
N PRO A 313 14.50 7.23 -1.21
CA PRO A 313 15.06 7.86 -0.02
C PRO A 313 16.10 8.94 -0.36
N ASP A 314 16.13 10.01 0.42
CA ASP A 314 17.15 11.04 0.26
C ASP A 314 18.56 10.46 0.47
N GLY A 315 19.51 10.92 -0.33
CA GLY A 315 20.88 10.41 -0.31
C GLY A 315 21.06 8.97 -0.83
N THR A 316 20.09 8.40 -1.53
CA THR A 316 20.25 7.07 -2.16
C THR A 316 21.40 7.08 -3.17
N ILE A 317 22.44 6.28 -2.91
CA ILE A 317 23.59 6.10 -3.82
C ILE A 317 23.43 4.79 -4.57
N ALA A 318 23.45 4.85 -5.91
CA ALA A 318 23.35 3.67 -6.75
C ALA A 318 24.57 2.74 -6.58
N SER A 319 24.33 1.44 -6.49
CA SER A 319 25.38 0.42 -6.40
C SER A 319 25.93 -0.03 -7.75
N HIS A 320 25.33 0.39 -8.87
CA HIS A 320 25.68 -0.03 -10.22
C HIS A 320 25.28 1.03 -11.27
N PRO A 321 26.02 1.21 -12.39
CA PRO A 321 25.72 2.21 -13.41
C PRO A 321 24.29 2.17 -13.97
N ALA A 322 23.73 0.98 -14.18
CA ALA A 322 22.34 0.82 -14.64
C ALA A 322 21.31 1.39 -13.63
N GLN A 323 21.57 1.23 -12.33
CA GLN A 323 20.72 1.82 -11.29
C GLN A 323 20.92 3.33 -11.18
N GLU A 324 22.15 3.81 -11.38
CA GLU A 324 22.42 5.25 -11.44
C GLU A 324 21.66 5.90 -12.58
N GLN A 325 21.65 5.27 -13.76
CA GLN A 325 20.88 5.73 -14.91
C GLN A 325 19.38 5.77 -14.61
N PHE A 326 18.84 4.73 -13.97
CA PHE A 326 17.43 4.70 -13.59
C PHE A 326 17.06 5.76 -12.54
N ILE A 327 17.89 5.94 -11.50
CA ILE A 327 17.67 7.00 -10.51
C ILE A 327 17.73 8.39 -11.17
N ARG A 328 18.66 8.60 -12.11
CA ARG A 328 18.72 9.85 -12.89
C ARG A 328 17.45 10.04 -13.71
N SER A 329 16.97 9.01 -14.43
CA SER A 329 15.76 9.13 -15.24
C SER A 329 14.53 9.46 -14.39
N LEU A 330 14.40 8.87 -13.20
CA LEU A 330 13.34 9.23 -12.25
C LEU A 330 13.36 10.71 -11.84
N ASN A 331 14.51 11.38 -11.87
CA ASN A 331 14.62 12.80 -11.51
C ASN A 331 14.42 13.76 -12.69
N VAL A 332 14.77 13.34 -13.92
CA VAL A 332 14.83 14.27 -15.07
C VAL A 332 13.89 13.91 -16.23
N GLU A 333 13.46 12.66 -16.37
CA GLU A 333 12.68 12.21 -17.52
C GLU A 333 11.18 12.23 -17.23
N LYS A 334 10.43 12.99 -18.05
CA LYS A 334 8.98 13.13 -17.92
C LYS A 334 8.24 11.79 -18.07
N ASP A 335 8.72 10.92 -18.94
CA ASP A 335 8.10 9.61 -19.16
C ASP A 335 8.25 8.70 -17.94
N ALA A 336 9.41 8.71 -17.28
CA ALA A 336 9.65 7.94 -16.06
C ALA A 336 8.74 8.39 -14.90
N GLN A 337 8.44 9.69 -14.84
CA GLN A 337 7.59 10.33 -13.83
C GLN A 337 6.09 10.38 -14.19
N LEU A 338 5.68 9.91 -15.37
CA LEU A 338 4.32 10.15 -15.87
C LEU A 338 3.25 9.57 -14.93
N GLY A 339 2.41 10.44 -14.37
CA GLY A 339 1.37 10.03 -13.41
C GLY A 339 1.90 9.63 -12.03
N ALA A 340 3.16 9.92 -11.74
CA ALA A 340 3.82 9.59 -10.47
C ALA A 340 4.15 10.83 -9.63
N ASP A 341 3.88 10.74 -8.33
CA ASP A 341 4.53 11.61 -7.34
C ASP A 341 5.80 10.91 -6.85
N LEU A 342 6.96 11.49 -7.22
CA LEU A 342 8.26 11.08 -6.69
C LEU A 342 8.48 11.72 -5.32
N ILE A 343 8.67 10.90 -4.30
CA ILE A 343 8.82 11.31 -2.91
C ILE A 343 10.23 10.99 -2.44
N THR A 344 10.99 12.05 -2.22
CA THR A 344 12.35 12.00 -1.66
C THR A 344 12.33 12.40 -0.20
N ALA A 345 12.05 11.43 0.67
CA ALA A 345 11.90 11.61 2.10
C ALA A 345 12.14 10.30 2.86
N ASP A 346 12.01 10.31 4.19
CA ASP A 346 11.98 9.10 5.00
C ASP A 346 10.71 8.26 4.75
N LEU A 347 10.70 7.04 5.31
CA LEU A 347 9.63 6.07 5.12
C LEU A 347 8.29 6.53 5.73
N GLU A 348 8.30 7.21 6.87
CA GLU A 348 7.08 7.64 7.56
C GLU A 348 6.39 8.77 6.78
N THR A 349 7.18 9.71 6.25
CA THR A 349 6.69 10.71 5.30
C THR A 349 6.06 10.05 4.07
N PHE A 350 6.71 9.01 3.52
CA PHE A 350 6.18 8.28 2.38
C PHE A 350 4.87 7.55 2.71
N LYS A 351 4.78 6.85 3.84
CA LYS A 351 3.54 6.21 4.30
C LYS A 351 2.41 7.22 4.45
N GLY A 352 2.68 8.40 5.00
CA GLY A 352 1.72 9.49 5.08
C GLY A 352 1.15 9.87 3.71
N ALA A 353 2.01 10.00 2.70
CA ALA A 353 1.60 10.27 1.33
C ALA A 353 0.78 9.13 0.70
N VAL A 354 1.12 7.86 0.99
CA VAL A 354 0.34 6.69 0.57
C VAL A 354 -1.08 6.76 1.14
N HIS A 355 -1.24 6.97 2.45
CA HIS A 355 -2.55 7.07 3.08
C HIS A 355 -3.37 8.26 2.60
N ALA A 356 -2.72 9.41 2.36
CA ALA A 356 -3.37 10.58 1.77
C ALA A 356 -3.88 10.28 0.35
N CYS A 357 -3.05 9.64 -0.48
CA CYS A 357 -3.43 9.26 -1.84
C CYS A 357 -4.60 8.25 -1.83
N LEU A 358 -4.53 7.23 -0.98
CA LEU A 358 -5.60 6.24 -0.85
C LEU A 358 -6.89 6.86 -0.34
N SER A 359 -6.83 7.76 0.65
CA SER A 359 -7.99 8.51 1.14
C SER A 359 -8.65 9.35 0.03
N ASN A 360 -7.84 9.91 -0.87
CA ASN A 360 -8.31 10.68 -2.03
C ASN A 360 -8.88 9.79 -3.15
N ILE A 361 -8.54 8.50 -3.19
CA ILE A 361 -9.11 7.52 -4.13
C ILE A 361 -10.40 6.93 -3.57
N GLU A 362 -10.42 6.60 -2.28
CA GLU A 362 -11.55 5.97 -1.57
C GLU A 362 -12.70 6.92 -1.31
N LYS A 363 -12.45 8.22 -1.26
CA LYS A 363 -13.50 9.22 -1.39
C LYS A 363 -13.77 9.36 -2.90
N PRO A 364 -14.73 8.64 -3.50
CA PRO A 364 -15.28 9.11 -4.75
C PRO A 364 -15.77 10.52 -4.49
N ALA A 365 -15.88 11.33 -5.55
CA ALA A 365 -16.49 12.63 -5.47
C ALA A 365 -17.99 12.52 -5.11
N THR A 366 -18.36 12.03 -3.93
CA THR A 366 -19.63 12.32 -3.24
C THR A 366 -19.53 13.69 -2.56
N THR A 367 -19.05 14.67 -3.33
CA THR A 367 -19.71 15.97 -3.46
C THR A 367 -19.45 16.57 -4.85
N ARG A 368 -19.35 15.77 -5.92
CA ARG A 368 -19.87 16.20 -7.23
C ARG A 368 -21.36 15.95 -7.25
N SER A 369 -22.07 16.61 -6.33
CA SER A 369 -23.39 17.11 -6.67
C SER A 369 -23.25 17.83 -8.00
N LEU A 370 -24.31 17.86 -8.79
CA LEU A 370 -24.53 18.88 -9.80
C LEU A 370 -24.40 20.27 -9.13
N ARG A 371 -23.18 20.68 -8.79
CA ARG A 371 -22.82 22.03 -8.44
C ARG A 371 -22.54 22.63 -9.80
N THR A 372 -23.44 23.49 -10.23
CA THR A 372 -23.00 24.75 -10.82
C THR A 372 -21.65 25.12 -10.20
N SER A 373 -20.58 25.08 -11.00
CA SER A 373 -19.19 25.24 -10.56
C SER A 373 -19.07 26.35 -9.51
N GLU A 374 -18.94 25.98 -8.23
CA GLU A 374 -18.65 26.96 -7.18
C GLU A 374 -17.21 27.42 -7.39
N LYS A 375 -17.06 28.60 -7.97
CA LYS A 375 -15.77 29.24 -8.22
C LYS A 375 -15.04 29.41 -6.89
N THR A 376 -13.78 29.01 -6.85
CA THR A 376 -12.92 29.08 -5.67
C THR A 376 -11.74 30.02 -5.93
N VAL A 377 -11.55 30.97 -5.02
CA VAL A 377 -10.40 31.89 -5.00
C VAL A 377 -9.49 31.51 -3.85
N TYR A 378 -8.20 31.38 -4.15
CA TYR A 378 -7.18 31.26 -3.10
C TYR A 378 -6.61 32.65 -2.79
N LEU A 379 -6.95 33.16 -1.60
CA LEU A 379 -6.56 34.48 -1.10
C LEU A 379 -5.32 34.35 -0.21
N ILE A 380 -4.15 34.51 -0.80
CA ILE A 380 -2.86 34.39 -0.13
C ILE A 380 -2.59 35.70 0.62
N CYS A 381 -2.42 35.61 1.93
CA CYS A 381 -2.16 36.75 2.82
C CYS A 381 -1.05 36.41 3.82
N ASP A 382 -0.39 37.44 4.34
CA ASP A 382 0.44 37.31 5.55
C ASP A 382 -0.49 37.03 6.75
N GLU A 383 -0.01 36.31 7.76
CA GLU A 383 -0.80 35.98 8.95
C GLU A 383 -1.34 37.25 9.63
N ARG A 384 -0.55 38.33 9.63
CA ARG A 384 -0.91 39.64 10.19
C ARG A 384 -2.07 40.31 9.44
N ASP A 385 -2.30 39.93 8.18
CA ASP A 385 -3.38 40.46 7.33
C ASP A 385 -4.68 39.66 7.43
N ARG A 386 -4.70 38.58 8.24
CA ARG A 386 -5.84 37.66 8.32
C ARG A 386 -7.15 38.36 8.68
N GLU A 387 -7.15 39.35 9.56
CA GLU A 387 -8.36 40.10 9.92
C GLU A 387 -8.81 41.04 8.80
N GLU A 388 -7.87 41.76 8.17
CA GLU A 388 -8.17 42.72 7.10
C GLU A 388 -8.76 42.05 5.85
N THR A 389 -8.40 40.78 5.59
CA THR A 389 -8.99 40.01 4.49
C THR A 389 -10.48 39.71 4.66
N ILE A 390 -11.06 39.84 5.86
CA ILE A 390 -12.48 39.49 6.14
C ILE A 390 -13.43 40.25 5.22
N ARG A 391 -13.15 41.54 4.94
CA ARG A 391 -14.02 42.38 4.08
C ARG A 391 -14.11 41.82 2.67
N LEU A 392 -12.96 41.55 2.05
CA LEU A 392 -12.88 40.94 0.72
C LEU A 392 -13.52 39.54 0.70
N ARG A 393 -13.27 38.71 1.71
CA ARG A 393 -13.86 37.37 1.82
C ARG A 393 -15.37 37.40 1.92
N ARG A 394 -15.94 38.33 2.68
CA ARG A 394 -17.40 38.52 2.79
C ARG A 394 -18.00 38.93 1.45
N TYR A 395 -17.36 39.85 0.73
CA TYR A 395 -17.82 40.28 -0.59
C TYR A 395 -17.79 39.14 -1.60
N LEU A 396 -16.67 38.43 -1.75
CA LEU A 396 -16.55 37.28 -2.66
C LEU A 396 -17.55 36.18 -2.32
N LYS A 397 -17.75 35.89 -1.03
CA LYS A 397 -18.76 34.93 -0.56
C LYS A 397 -20.19 35.36 -0.94
N ALA A 398 -20.50 36.66 -0.88
CA ALA A 398 -21.80 37.19 -1.30
C ALA A 398 -22.02 37.04 -2.83
N GLN A 399 -20.96 37.02 -3.62
CA GLN A 399 -20.98 36.71 -5.05
C GLN A 399 -21.01 35.19 -5.35
N GLY A 400 -21.18 34.34 -4.34
CA GLY A 400 -21.18 32.88 -4.49
C GLY A 400 -19.80 32.26 -4.73
N ILE A 401 -18.72 33.02 -4.51
CA ILE A 401 -17.34 32.57 -4.67
C ILE A 401 -16.82 32.05 -3.33
N LYS A 402 -16.31 30.82 -3.33
CA LYS A 402 -15.64 30.23 -2.17
C LYS A 402 -14.24 30.83 -2.02
N VAL A 403 -13.84 31.23 -0.82
CA VAL A 403 -12.50 31.77 -0.57
C VAL A 403 -11.75 30.91 0.44
N THR A 404 -10.53 30.51 0.07
CA THR A 404 -9.58 29.79 0.93
C THR A 404 -8.41 30.73 1.27
N ILE A 405 -7.84 30.63 2.48
CA ILE A 405 -6.65 31.39 2.91
C ILE A 405 -5.54 30.41 3.34
N PRO A 406 -4.26 30.86 3.44
CA PRO A 406 -3.17 29.99 3.86
C PRO A 406 -3.41 29.38 5.23
N MET A 407 -2.84 28.19 5.42
CA MET A 407 -2.65 27.60 6.73
C MET A 407 -1.45 28.28 7.39
N PHE A 408 -1.66 28.86 8.58
CA PHE A 408 -0.61 29.54 9.35
C PHE A 408 -0.03 28.66 10.47
N ASP A 409 -0.82 27.68 10.93
CA ASP A 409 -0.44 26.73 11.97
C ASP A 409 0.06 25.41 11.37
N GLY A 410 1.25 24.96 11.78
CA GLY A 410 1.85 23.70 11.33
C GLY A 410 3.36 23.82 11.12
N ASP A 411 4.03 22.68 10.89
CA ASP A 411 5.42 22.72 10.45
C ASP A 411 5.53 23.25 9.00
N ALA A 412 6.73 23.68 8.61
CA ALA A 412 6.97 24.28 7.30
C ALA A 412 6.64 23.34 6.12
N GLY A 413 6.71 22.02 6.30
CA GLY A 413 6.34 21.04 5.29
C GLY A 413 4.83 20.99 5.09
N THR A 414 4.07 20.87 6.19
CA THR A 414 2.60 20.89 6.17
C THR A 414 2.06 22.17 5.54
N VAL A 415 2.59 23.35 5.91
CA VAL A 415 2.17 24.64 5.35
C VAL A 415 2.44 24.71 3.84
N ARG A 416 3.61 24.22 3.38
CA ARG A 416 3.94 24.18 1.95
C ARG A 416 3.03 23.24 1.17
N GLN A 417 2.70 22.08 1.73
CA GLN A 417 1.81 21.12 1.09
C GLN A 417 0.38 21.68 0.97
N ALA A 418 -0.16 22.27 2.04
CA ALA A 418 -1.47 22.93 2.01
C ALA A 418 -1.53 24.10 1.01
N ASN A 419 -0.44 24.85 0.88
CA ASN A 419 -0.32 25.92 -0.12
C ASN A 419 -0.32 25.36 -1.55
N LYS A 420 0.41 24.26 -1.80
CA LYS A 420 0.47 23.57 -3.10
C LYS A 420 -0.91 23.01 -3.48
N GLU A 421 -1.63 22.40 -2.55
CA GLU A 421 -2.99 21.89 -2.76
C GLU A 421 -3.97 23.02 -3.11
N SER A 422 -3.97 24.09 -2.34
CA SER A 422 -4.82 25.26 -2.58
C SER A 422 -4.53 25.89 -3.96
N LEU A 423 -3.26 26.00 -4.33
CA LEU A 423 -2.81 26.44 -5.65
C LEU A 423 -3.14 25.45 -6.77
N SER A 424 -3.42 24.18 -6.48
CA SER A 424 -3.81 23.19 -7.50
C SER A 424 -5.32 23.20 -7.76
N GLU A 425 -6.10 23.56 -6.75
CA GLU A 425 -7.56 23.44 -6.77
C GLU A 425 -8.27 24.72 -7.26
N CYS A 426 -7.81 25.91 -6.86
CA CYS A 426 -8.51 27.17 -7.10
C CYS A 426 -8.61 27.58 -8.59
N GLU A 427 -9.57 28.43 -8.91
CA GLU A 427 -9.78 29.01 -10.24
C GLU A 427 -9.03 30.34 -10.44
N ALA A 428 -8.82 31.10 -9.36
CA ALA A 428 -7.98 32.31 -9.37
C ALA A 428 -7.24 32.48 -8.04
N VAL A 429 -6.17 33.29 -8.08
CA VAL A 429 -5.39 33.68 -6.90
C VAL A 429 -5.54 35.17 -6.67
N VAL A 430 -5.66 35.55 -5.40
CA VAL A 430 -5.50 36.93 -4.95
C VAL A 430 -4.35 36.99 -3.96
N VAL A 431 -3.33 37.78 -4.26
CA VAL A 431 -2.25 38.12 -3.32
C VAL A 431 -2.68 39.36 -2.54
N PHE A 432 -3.07 39.18 -1.28
CA PHE A 432 -3.43 40.27 -0.38
C PHE A 432 -2.17 40.92 0.19
N TYR A 433 -1.82 42.09 -0.34
CA TYR A 433 -0.60 42.81 -0.03
C TYR A 433 -0.87 43.90 1.02
N GLY A 434 -0.93 43.49 2.29
CA GLY A 434 -1.09 44.37 3.46
C GLY A 434 0.22 44.58 4.22
N ALA A 435 0.38 43.95 5.38
CA ALA A 435 1.54 44.01 6.25
C ALA A 435 2.76 43.23 5.71
N GLY A 436 2.56 42.33 4.74
CA GLY A 436 3.65 41.67 4.01
C GLY A 436 4.56 42.66 3.29
N GLY A 437 5.85 42.36 3.16
CA GLY A 437 6.83 43.18 2.41
C GLY A 437 6.90 42.81 0.92
N GLU A 438 7.60 43.62 0.12
CA GLU A 438 7.74 43.36 -1.33
C GLU A 438 8.41 42.00 -1.63
N ALA A 439 9.43 41.62 -0.85
CA ALA A 439 10.09 40.33 -0.98
C ALA A 439 9.14 39.14 -0.75
N TRP A 440 8.21 39.27 0.22
CA TRP A 440 7.18 38.27 0.46
C TRP A 440 6.22 38.15 -0.73
N ARG A 441 5.74 39.28 -1.25
CA ARG A 441 4.87 39.34 -2.44
C ARG A 441 5.52 38.63 -3.64
N ARG A 442 6.79 38.94 -3.93
CA ARG A 442 7.56 38.31 -5.02
C ARG A 442 7.73 36.80 -4.81
N SER A 443 7.90 36.35 -3.57
CA SER A 443 7.94 34.92 -3.24
C SER A 443 6.62 34.23 -3.56
N VAL A 444 5.49 34.83 -3.17
CA VAL A 444 4.15 34.30 -3.46
C VAL A 444 3.89 34.22 -4.96
N GLU A 445 4.21 35.27 -5.71
CA GLU A 445 4.07 35.28 -7.18
C GLU A 445 4.93 34.20 -7.85
N SER A 446 6.14 33.97 -7.33
CA SER A 446 7.00 32.87 -7.79
C SER A 446 6.34 31.51 -7.58
N ASP A 447 5.69 31.29 -6.44
CA ASP A 447 4.98 30.05 -6.15
C ASP A 447 3.73 29.85 -7.00
N VAL A 448 2.98 30.94 -7.28
CA VAL A 448 1.87 30.93 -8.23
C VAL A 448 2.35 30.56 -9.64
N LYS A 449 3.49 31.09 -10.08
CA LYS A 449 4.10 30.71 -11.38
C LYS A 449 4.49 29.24 -11.42
N LYS A 450 5.06 28.70 -10.34
CA LYS A 450 5.40 27.27 -10.20
C LYS A 450 4.17 26.37 -10.20
N ALA A 451 2.99 26.88 -9.83
CA ALA A 451 1.75 26.11 -9.80
C ALA A 451 1.37 25.49 -11.14
N ARG A 452 1.83 26.07 -12.25
CA ARG A 452 1.67 25.46 -13.58
C ARG A 452 2.24 24.04 -13.66
N GLY A 453 3.29 23.71 -12.91
CA GLY A 453 3.93 22.40 -12.94
C GLY A 453 3.11 21.28 -12.27
N TYR A 454 2.13 21.62 -11.43
CA TYR A 454 1.35 20.65 -10.66
C TYR A 454 -0.17 20.86 -10.75
N ARG A 455 -0.63 21.65 -11.72
CA ARG A 455 -2.07 21.93 -11.99
C ARG A 455 -2.70 21.07 -13.09
N GLY A 456 -1.98 20.06 -13.60
CA GLY A 456 -2.47 19.18 -14.66
C GLY A 456 -2.92 19.95 -15.91
N ASP A 457 -4.11 19.62 -16.43
CA ASP A 457 -4.69 20.25 -17.63
C ASP A 457 -5.45 21.56 -17.37
N LYS A 458 -5.45 22.09 -16.14
CA LYS A 458 -6.14 23.35 -15.82
C LYS A 458 -5.44 24.54 -16.49
N PRO A 459 -6.19 25.58 -16.91
CA PRO A 459 -5.58 26.79 -17.45
C PRO A 459 -4.68 27.48 -16.41
N PRO A 460 -3.73 28.32 -16.86
CA PRO A 460 -2.92 29.16 -15.97
C PRO A 460 -3.80 29.98 -15.03
N LEU A 461 -3.35 30.12 -13.79
CA LEU A 461 -4.04 30.95 -12.80
C LEU A 461 -3.99 32.41 -13.20
N VAL A 462 -5.16 33.05 -13.21
CA VAL A 462 -5.23 34.52 -13.16
C VAL A 462 -4.90 34.92 -11.72
N CYS A 463 -3.91 35.80 -11.58
CA CYS A 463 -3.41 36.28 -10.30
C CYS A 463 -3.70 37.78 -10.18
N PHE A 464 -4.43 38.17 -9.13
CA PHE A 464 -4.67 39.56 -8.78
C PHE A 464 -3.82 39.96 -7.58
N THR A 465 -3.32 41.20 -7.56
CA THR A 465 -2.67 41.78 -6.39
C THR A 465 -3.64 42.75 -5.73
N TYR A 466 -4.08 42.47 -4.51
CA TYR A 466 -4.95 43.34 -3.73
C TYR A 466 -4.11 44.22 -2.80
N LEU A 467 -4.14 45.54 -2.98
CA LEU A 467 -3.36 46.47 -2.18
C LEU A 467 -4.15 46.88 -0.94
N SER A 468 -3.62 46.56 0.24
CA SER A 468 -4.20 46.98 1.52
C SER A 468 -3.25 47.91 2.28
N SER A 469 -3.78 48.67 3.22
CA SER A 469 -2.96 49.47 4.15
C SER A 469 -1.93 48.60 4.90
N PRO A 470 -0.76 49.15 5.27
CA PRO A 470 -0.31 50.53 5.04
C PRO A 470 0.15 50.77 3.61
N ALA A 471 0.02 52.02 3.15
CA ALA A 471 0.57 52.43 1.86
C ALA A 471 2.11 52.51 1.91
N THR A 472 2.78 51.84 1.00
CA THR A 472 4.25 51.88 0.81
C THR A 472 4.59 52.44 -0.56
N ALA A 473 5.87 52.82 -0.79
CA ALA A 473 6.33 53.25 -2.12
C ALA A 473 6.07 52.15 -3.17
N ASP A 474 6.46 50.90 -2.88
CA ASP A 474 6.26 49.77 -3.80
C ASP A 474 4.78 49.54 -4.19
N LYS A 475 3.84 49.78 -3.27
CA LYS A 475 2.40 49.67 -3.58
C LYS A 475 1.90 50.82 -4.45
N LYS A 476 2.46 52.01 -4.29
CA LYS A 476 2.14 53.18 -5.14
C LYS A 476 2.70 52.98 -6.53
N ASP A 477 3.91 52.45 -6.66
CA ASP A 477 4.52 52.14 -7.96
C ASP A 477 3.66 51.16 -8.77
N LEU A 478 3.06 50.14 -8.14
CA LEU A 478 2.12 49.23 -8.82
C LEU A 478 0.89 49.94 -9.41
N ILE A 479 0.44 51.02 -8.77
CA ILE A 479 -0.69 51.83 -9.24
C ILE A 479 -0.22 52.79 -10.34
N ASP A 480 0.85 53.53 -10.09
CA ASP A 480 1.39 54.56 -10.99
C ASP A 480 1.91 53.97 -12.31
N LEU A 481 2.36 52.70 -12.29
CA LEU A 481 2.78 51.95 -13.48
C LEU A 481 1.64 51.20 -14.17
N GLU A 482 0.39 51.32 -13.69
CA GLU A 482 -0.79 50.66 -14.25
C GLU A 482 -0.62 49.14 -14.41
N GLU A 483 -0.02 48.49 -13.40
CA GLU A 483 0.22 47.05 -13.43
C GLU A 483 -1.09 46.25 -13.57
N THR A 484 -1.08 45.24 -14.45
CA THR A 484 -2.28 44.46 -14.74
C THR A 484 -2.76 43.66 -13.52
N ASN A 485 -4.08 43.49 -13.40
CA ASN A 485 -4.72 42.73 -12.31
C ASN A 485 -4.41 43.26 -10.90
N VAL A 486 -4.13 44.56 -10.75
CA VAL A 486 -4.02 45.23 -9.45
C VAL A 486 -5.39 45.73 -8.99
N ILE A 487 -5.74 45.45 -7.73
CA ILE A 487 -6.93 45.97 -7.05
C ILE A 487 -6.45 46.99 -6.02
N ASP A 488 -6.65 48.28 -6.31
CA ASP A 488 -6.33 49.35 -5.37
C ASP A 488 -7.41 49.46 -4.27
N ALA A 489 -7.02 49.13 -3.04
CA ALA A 489 -7.80 49.35 -1.84
C ALA A 489 -6.96 49.97 -0.71
N LEU A 490 -5.93 50.77 -1.06
CA LEU A 490 -5.05 51.42 -0.08
C LEU A 490 -5.81 52.42 0.81
N SER A 491 -6.78 53.13 0.24
CA SER A 491 -7.60 54.11 0.94
C SER A 491 -8.87 53.48 1.53
N THR A 492 -9.64 52.78 0.70
CA THR A 492 -10.92 52.18 1.09
C THR A 492 -11.26 50.98 0.21
N PHE A 493 -11.92 49.97 0.78
CA PHE A 493 -12.47 48.85 0.01
C PHE A 493 -13.55 49.36 -0.95
N SER A 494 -13.46 48.98 -2.23
CA SER A 494 -14.44 49.32 -3.27
C SER A 494 -14.85 48.06 -4.03
N GLU A 495 -16.16 47.76 -4.05
CA GLU A 495 -16.69 46.63 -4.82
C GLU A 495 -16.41 46.76 -6.32
N ALA A 496 -16.39 48.01 -6.83
CA ALA A 496 -16.06 48.30 -8.22
C ALA A 496 -14.61 47.91 -8.55
N ALA A 497 -13.68 48.10 -7.62
CA ALA A 497 -12.27 47.71 -7.80
C ALA A 497 -12.08 46.19 -7.82
N VAL A 498 -12.94 45.43 -7.12
CA VAL A 498 -12.89 43.96 -7.08
C VAL A 498 -13.65 43.32 -8.24
N LYS A 499 -14.51 44.07 -8.94
CA LYS A 499 -15.33 43.56 -10.05
C LYS A 499 -14.53 42.82 -11.14
N PRO A 500 -13.34 43.28 -11.59
CA PRO A 500 -12.56 42.55 -12.59
C PRO A 500 -12.18 41.12 -12.17
N LEU A 501 -11.93 40.88 -10.88
CA LEU A 501 -11.68 39.54 -10.35
C LEU A 501 -12.92 38.65 -10.45
N VAL A 502 -14.10 39.19 -10.15
CA VAL A 502 -15.37 38.46 -10.23
C VAL A 502 -15.70 38.11 -11.69
N ASP A 503 -15.54 39.08 -12.59
CA ASP A 503 -15.78 38.90 -14.02
C ASP A 503 -14.78 37.89 -14.64
N ALA A 504 -13.51 37.89 -14.20
CA ALA A 504 -12.51 36.91 -14.64
C ALA A 504 -12.84 35.45 -14.27
N LEU A 505 -13.71 35.25 -13.28
CA LEU A 505 -14.15 33.93 -12.86
C LEU A 505 -15.42 33.46 -13.56
N GLY A 506 -16.12 34.29 -14.35
CA GLY A 506 -17.30 33.92 -15.18
C GLY A 506 -18.52 34.80 -15.02
#